data_AF-B7L3S5-F1
#
_entry.id   AF-B7L3S5-F1
#
_cell.length_a   1.000
_cell.length_b   1.000
_cell.length_c   1.000
_cell.angle_alpha   90.00
_cell.angle_beta   90.00
_cell.angle_gamma   90.00
#
_symmetry.space_group_name_H-M   'P 1'
#
loop_
_entity.id
_entity.type
_entity.pdbx_description
1 polymer ?
#
loop_
_entity_poly.entity_id
_entity_poly.type
_entity_poly.pdbx_seq_one_letter_code
_entity_poly.pdbx_strand_id
1 'polypeptide(L)'
;MKRPHTTGHLGVPPPPSDPMEPATPVQPAVTEAVVDALLSLVAAAETQPAGPATKAYRAAIRRKGEEVAAAGGSEVLEAVLRQVCDAAPDRAERRERILTEAWAGLPGWRL
;
A
#
# COMPACT_ATOMS: atom_id res chain seq x y z
N MET A 1 -46.72 51.45 16.51
CA MET A 1 -47.15 50.18 17.17
C MET A 1 -46.57 49.01 16.39
N LYS A 2 -45.71 48.20 17.02
CA LYS A 2 -45.07 47.04 16.39
C LYS A 2 -46.04 45.85 16.38
N ARG A 3 -46.20 45.17 15.26
CA ARG A 3 -46.76 43.81 15.19
C ARG A 3 -45.63 42.84 14.83
N PRO A 4 -45.45 41.72 15.56
CA PRO A 4 -44.43 40.74 15.25
C PRO A 4 -44.99 39.71 14.26
N HIS A 5 -44.25 39.39 13.21
CA HIS A 5 -44.50 38.21 12.38
C HIS A 5 -43.34 37.24 12.54
N THR A 6 -43.72 36.00 12.84
CA THR A 6 -42.87 34.86 13.17
C THR A 6 -42.39 34.13 11.91
N THR A 7 -41.33 33.36 12.08
CA THR A 7 -40.99 32.13 11.32
C THR A 7 -40.42 32.29 9.91
N GLY A 8 -39.09 32.15 9.84
CA GLY A 8 -38.38 31.67 8.66
C GLY A 8 -37.29 30.69 9.10
N HIS A 9 -37.62 29.40 9.10
CA HIS A 9 -36.62 28.33 9.14
C HIS A 9 -35.90 28.31 7.79
N LEU A 10 -34.61 28.61 7.73
CA LEU A 10 -33.77 28.20 6.59
C LEU A 10 -32.36 27.86 7.09
N GLY A 11 -32.13 26.54 7.14
CA GLY A 11 -30.87 25.82 6.96
C GLY A 11 -29.58 26.44 7.49
N VAL A 12 -29.09 25.90 8.60
CA VAL A 12 -27.64 25.82 8.83
C VAL A 12 -27.02 25.08 7.64
N PRO A 13 -25.99 25.63 6.96
CA PRO A 13 -25.30 24.90 5.91
C PRO A 13 -24.63 23.65 6.52
N PRO A 14 -24.64 22.49 5.85
CA PRO A 14 -23.89 21.33 6.32
C PRO A 14 -22.40 21.70 6.43
N PRO A 15 -21.64 21.10 7.38
CA PRO A 15 -20.20 21.28 7.42
C PRO A 15 -19.62 20.85 6.06
N PRO A 16 -18.51 21.47 5.61
CA PRO A 16 -17.84 21.02 4.39
C PRO A 16 -17.51 19.54 4.59
N SER A 17 -18.07 18.70 3.72
CA SER A 17 -17.56 17.35 3.53
C SER A 17 -16.06 17.48 3.35
N ASP A 18 -15.28 16.81 4.19
CA ASP A 18 -13.83 16.70 4.00
C ASP A 18 -13.58 16.46 2.51
N PRO A 19 -12.79 17.31 1.84
CA PRO A 19 -12.36 16.96 0.50
C PRO A 19 -11.65 15.63 0.66
N MET A 20 -12.18 14.60 0.00
CA MET A 20 -11.48 13.36 -0.26
C MET A 20 -10.09 13.77 -0.74
N GLU A 21 -9.12 13.67 0.17
CA GLU A 21 -7.77 14.16 -0.07
C GLU A 21 -7.33 13.46 -1.34
N PRO A 22 -7.03 14.18 -2.44
CA PRO A 22 -6.60 13.53 -3.66
C PRO A 22 -5.34 12.74 -3.27
N ALA A 23 -5.40 11.42 -3.40
CA ALA A 23 -4.28 10.53 -3.10
C ALA A 23 -3.05 11.14 -3.77
N THR A 24 -2.17 11.70 -2.95
CA THR A 24 -0.98 12.38 -3.47
C THR A 24 -0.24 11.35 -4.31
N PRO A 25 0.20 11.69 -5.54
CA PRO A 25 0.92 10.74 -6.36
C PRO A 25 2.10 10.22 -5.55
N VAL A 26 2.17 8.89 -5.37
CA VAL A 26 3.23 8.24 -4.59
C VAL A 26 4.56 8.77 -5.11
N GLN A 27 5.30 9.46 -4.23
CA GLN A 27 6.54 10.11 -4.63
C GLN A 27 7.57 9.04 -5.03
N PRO A 28 8.32 9.21 -6.13
CA PRO A 28 9.29 8.22 -6.60
C PRO A 28 10.28 7.74 -5.52
N ALA A 29 10.74 8.67 -4.67
CA ALA A 29 11.65 8.36 -3.56
C ALA A 29 11.04 7.43 -2.49
N VAL A 30 9.71 7.49 -2.29
CA VAL A 30 9.01 6.56 -1.38
C VAL A 30 9.00 5.16 -1.99
N THR A 31 8.77 5.05 -3.29
CA THR A 31 8.82 3.77 -4.01
C THR A 31 10.21 3.15 -3.97
N GLU A 32 11.28 3.93 -4.19
CA GLU A 32 12.66 3.45 -4.08
C GLU A 32 12.99 2.91 -2.69
N ALA A 33 12.65 3.65 -1.63
CA ALA A 33 12.89 3.21 -0.25
C ALA A 33 12.13 1.92 0.10
N VAL A 34 10.90 1.76 -0.43
CA VAL A 34 10.13 0.53 -0.26
C VAL A 34 10.78 -0.64 -1.00
N VAL A 35 11.27 -0.42 -2.23
CA VAL A 35 11.96 -1.44 -3.01
C VAL A 35 13.22 -1.92 -2.31
N ASP A 36 14.05 -1.01 -1.78
CA ASP A 36 15.24 -1.36 -1.01
C ASP A 36 14.92 -2.16 0.25
N ALA A 37 13.86 -1.78 0.96
CA ALA A 37 13.38 -2.53 2.12
C ALA A 37 12.92 -3.94 1.73
N LEU A 38 12.17 -4.08 0.63
CA LEU A 38 11.71 -5.37 0.12
C LEU A 38 12.88 -6.24 -0.36
N LEU A 39 13.87 -5.66 -1.03
CA LEU A 39 15.08 -6.37 -1.45
C LEU A 39 15.79 -6.99 -0.25
N SER A 40 15.92 -6.23 0.83
CA SER A 40 16.54 -6.70 2.09
C SER A 40 15.72 -7.80 2.76
N LEU A 41 14.39 -7.63 2.86
CA LEU A 41 13.49 -8.61 3.48
C LEU A 41 13.41 -9.92 2.68
N VAL A 42 13.34 -9.82 1.36
CA VAL A 42 13.29 -10.99 0.47
C VAL A 42 14.63 -11.73 0.50
N ALA A 43 15.76 -11.01 0.42
CA ALA A 43 17.07 -11.64 0.54
C ALA A 43 17.24 -12.36 1.89
N ALA A 44 16.76 -11.78 2.99
CA ALA A 44 16.76 -12.45 4.29
C ALA A 44 15.87 -13.71 4.26
N ALA A 45 14.63 -13.60 3.77
CA ALA A 45 13.70 -14.74 3.65
C ALA A 45 14.26 -15.89 2.78
N GLU A 46 15.06 -15.57 1.76
CA GLU A 46 15.69 -16.54 0.86
C GLU A 46 16.71 -17.45 1.57
N THR A 47 17.34 -16.97 2.65
CA THR A 47 18.43 -17.66 3.37
C THR A 47 17.97 -18.41 4.61
N GLN A 48 16.78 -18.10 5.10
CA GLN A 48 16.29 -18.67 6.35
C GLN A 48 15.66 -20.06 6.14
N PRO A 49 15.88 -21.01 7.06
CA PRO A 49 15.12 -22.25 7.07
C PRO A 49 13.64 -21.98 7.32
N ALA A 50 12.78 -22.92 6.94
CA ALA A 50 11.37 -22.85 7.27
C ALA A 50 11.20 -22.80 8.80
N GLY A 51 10.51 -21.76 9.30
CA GLY A 51 10.39 -21.54 10.74
C GLY A 51 9.87 -20.15 11.10
N PRO A 52 9.91 -19.79 12.40
CA PRO A 52 9.39 -18.52 12.90
C PRO A 52 10.01 -17.29 12.23
N ALA A 53 11.32 -17.30 11.95
CA ALA A 53 12.01 -16.19 11.28
C ALA A 53 11.44 -15.94 9.87
N THR A 54 11.30 -16.99 9.06
CA THR A 54 10.71 -16.90 7.72
C THR A 54 9.27 -16.39 7.75
N LYS A 55 8.48 -16.79 8.77
CA LYS A 55 7.13 -16.24 8.97
C LYS A 55 7.17 -14.74 9.30
N ALA A 56 8.11 -14.30 10.13
CA ALA A 56 8.28 -12.88 10.45
C ALA A 56 8.68 -12.05 9.23
N TYR A 57 9.60 -12.55 8.39
CA TYR A 57 9.95 -11.89 7.13
C TYR A 57 8.76 -11.81 6.16
N ARG A 58 8.00 -12.90 6.00
CA ARG A 58 6.77 -12.89 5.17
C ARG A 58 5.74 -11.89 5.70
N ALA A 59 5.56 -11.78 7.01
CA ALA A 59 4.68 -10.78 7.60
C ALA A 59 5.17 -9.34 7.36
N ALA A 60 6.48 -9.10 7.44
CA ALA A 60 7.06 -7.79 7.13
C ALA A 60 6.90 -7.41 5.65
N ILE A 61 7.12 -8.36 4.73
CA ILE A 61 6.87 -8.20 3.29
C ILE A 61 5.39 -7.86 3.04
N ARG A 62 4.48 -8.56 3.71
CA ARG A 62 3.04 -8.30 3.61
C ARG A 62 2.69 -6.88 4.06
N ARG A 63 3.19 -6.43 5.21
CA ARG A 63 2.96 -5.06 5.71
C ARG A 63 3.44 -4.00 4.72
N LYS A 64 4.60 -4.21 4.08
CA LYS A 64 5.07 -3.32 3.02
C LYS A 64 4.14 -3.31 1.81
N GLY A 65 3.60 -4.47 1.42
CA GLY A 65 2.57 -4.55 0.40
C GLY A 65 1.30 -3.78 0.78
N GLU A 66 0.85 -3.87 2.04
CA GLU A 66 -0.30 -3.12 2.55
C GLU A 66 -0.08 -1.61 2.50
N GLU A 67 1.11 -1.14 2.92
CA GLU A 67 1.51 0.27 2.82
C GLU A 67 1.47 0.78 1.36
N VAL A 68 2.02 -0.01 0.43
CA VAL A 68 2.04 0.32 -1.00
C VAL A 68 0.63 0.32 -1.60
N ALA A 69 -0.17 -0.69 -1.29
CA ALA A 69 -1.55 -0.80 -1.76
C ALA A 69 -2.41 0.37 -1.28
N ALA A 70 -2.24 0.80 -0.03
CA ALA A 70 -2.94 1.96 0.53
C ALA A 70 -2.52 3.28 -0.13
N ALA A 71 -1.25 3.40 -0.54
CA ALA A 71 -0.72 4.62 -1.12
C ALA A 71 -1.01 4.77 -2.63
N GLY A 72 -1.01 3.66 -3.39
CA GLY A 72 -1.09 3.71 -4.86
C GLY A 72 -1.76 2.51 -5.52
N GLY A 73 -2.37 1.62 -4.74
CA GLY A 73 -3.13 0.49 -5.26
C GLY A 73 -2.29 -0.57 -5.98
N SER A 74 -2.95 -1.32 -6.84
CA SER A 74 -2.40 -2.51 -7.50
C SER A 74 -1.33 -2.21 -8.54
N GLU A 75 -1.43 -1.07 -9.25
CA GLU A 75 -0.44 -0.67 -10.25
C GLU A 75 0.93 -0.41 -9.61
N VAL A 76 0.95 0.23 -8.43
CA VAL A 76 2.20 0.47 -7.70
C VAL A 76 2.75 -0.84 -7.12
N LEU A 77 1.90 -1.77 -6.66
CA LEU A 77 2.34 -3.11 -6.26
C LEU A 77 3.02 -3.86 -7.42
N GLU A 78 2.46 -3.82 -8.62
CA GLU A 78 3.07 -4.44 -9.81
C GLU A 78 4.39 -3.75 -10.21
N ALA A 79 4.46 -2.43 -10.12
CA ALA A 79 5.69 -1.69 -10.38
C ALA A 79 6.80 -2.06 -9.40
N VAL A 80 6.48 -2.15 -8.10
CA VAL A 80 7.41 -2.56 -7.05
C VAL A 80 7.85 -4.01 -7.24
N LEU A 81 6.93 -4.93 -7.56
CA LEU A 81 7.27 -6.32 -7.89
C LEU A 81 8.31 -6.38 -9.01
N ARG A 82 8.05 -5.68 -10.12
CA ARG A 82 8.95 -5.66 -11.28
C ARG A 82 10.33 -5.12 -10.91
N GLN A 83 10.39 -4.02 -10.16
CA GLN A 83 11.67 -3.46 -9.70
C GLN A 83 12.46 -4.44 -8.81
N VAL A 84 11.79 -5.18 -7.91
CA VAL A 84 12.46 -6.18 -7.05
C VAL A 84 12.97 -7.39 -7.86
N CYS A 85 12.24 -7.81 -8.89
CA CYS A 85 12.66 -8.85 -9.83
C CYS A 85 13.84 -8.41 -10.70
N ASP A 86 13.77 -7.21 -11.28
CA ASP A 86 14.81 -6.64 -12.15
C ASP A 86 16.14 -6.43 -11.40
N ALA A 87 16.10 -6.15 -10.09
CA ALA A 87 17.29 -5.97 -9.27
C ALA A 87 18.10 -7.26 -9.02
N ALA A 88 17.53 -8.45 -9.25
CA ALA A 88 18.30 -9.71 -9.25
C ALA A 88 17.70 -10.71 -10.24
N PRO A 89 18.06 -10.60 -11.54
CA PRO A 89 17.49 -11.43 -12.60
C PRO A 89 17.64 -12.94 -12.33
N ASP A 90 18.79 -13.37 -11.77
CA ASP A 90 19.06 -14.77 -11.45
C ASP A 90 18.13 -15.36 -10.37
N ARG A 91 17.46 -14.49 -9.59
CA ARG A 91 16.51 -14.88 -8.54
C ARG A 91 15.10 -14.37 -8.80
N ALA A 92 14.82 -13.79 -9.96
CA ALA A 92 13.58 -13.09 -10.25
C ALA A 92 12.34 -13.96 -9.99
N GLU A 93 12.31 -15.20 -10.49
CA GLU A 93 11.19 -16.13 -10.27
C GLU A 93 10.97 -16.45 -8.79
N ARG A 94 12.07 -16.64 -8.03
CA ARG A 94 11.99 -16.94 -6.60
C ARG A 94 11.43 -15.75 -5.82
N ARG A 95 11.89 -14.55 -6.15
CA ARG A 95 11.42 -13.29 -5.54
C ARG A 95 9.97 -13.00 -5.89
N GLU A 96 9.58 -13.22 -7.13
CA GLU A 96 8.20 -13.08 -7.58
C GLU A 96 7.27 -14.00 -6.78
N ARG A 97 7.65 -15.28 -6.61
CA ARG A 97 6.86 -16.21 -5.81
C ARG A 97 6.73 -15.74 -4.35
N ILE A 98 7.82 -15.33 -3.72
CA ILE A 98 7.81 -14.86 -2.32
C ILE A 98 6.86 -13.66 -2.15
N LEU A 99 6.96 -12.67 -3.04
CA LEU A 99 6.13 -11.47 -3.01
C LEU A 99 4.65 -11.79 -3.32
N THR A 100 4.40 -12.55 -4.38
CA THR A 100 3.04 -12.96 -4.78
C THR A 100 2.34 -13.70 -3.65
N GLU A 101 3.02 -14.64 -2.99
CA GLU A 101 2.48 -15.37 -1.83
C GLU A 101 2.23 -14.46 -0.62
N ALA A 102 3.14 -13.52 -0.33
CA ALA A 102 3.01 -12.62 0.81
C ALA A 102 1.86 -11.61 0.63
N TRP A 103 1.65 -11.15 -0.60
CA TRP A 103 0.63 -10.17 -0.97
C TRP A 103 -0.70 -10.81 -1.38
N ALA A 104 -0.81 -12.13 -1.35
CA ALA A 104 -2.07 -12.82 -1.62
C ALA A 104 -3.21 -12.26 -0.74
N GLY A 105 -4.33 -11.91 -1.38
CA GLY A 105 -5.50 -11.33 -0.73
C GLY A 105 -5.37 -9.86 -0.33
N LEU A 106 -4.33 -9.15 -0.75
CA LEU A 106 -4.32 -7.69 -0.65
C LEU A 106 -5.35 -7.06 -1.62
N PRO A 107 -6.03 -5.97 -1.22
CA PRO A 107 -7.01 -5.30 -2.10
C PRO A 107 -6.38 -4.91 -3.44
N GLY A 108 -6.99 -5.35 -4.55
CA GLY A 108 -6.51 -5.07 -5.90
C GLY A 108 -5.33 -5.92 -6.37
N TRP A 109 -4.74 -6.78 -5.52
CA TRP A 109 -3.61 -7.62 -5.92
C TRP A 109 -4.08 -8.89 -6.63
N ARG A 110 -3.77 -8.99 -7.94
CA ARG A 110 -3.91 -10.18 -8.81
C ARG A 110 -5.11 -11.08 -8.44
N LEU A 111 -6.31 -10.49 -8.48
CA LEU A 111 -7.60 -11.16 -8.26
C LEU A 111 -7.92 -12.18 -9.36
#